data_AF-A0A9D8AYX1-F1
#
_entry.id   AF-A0A9D8AYX1-F1
#
_cell.length_a   1.000
_cell.length_b   1.000
_cell.length_c   1.000
_cell.angle_alpha   90.00
_cell.angle_beta   90.00
_cell.angle_gamma   90.00
#
_symmetry.space_group_name_H-M   'P 1'
#
loop_
_entity.id
_entity.type
_entity.pdbx_description
1 polymer ?
#
loop_
_entity_poly.entity_id
_entity_poly.type
_entity_poly.pdbx_seq_one_letter_code
_entity_poly.pdbx_strand_id
1 'polypeptide(L)'
;MPDQYTVTGVLSDGEIVVLDQSVPLAPGRVRVTVETLSATQSDATFLSKLVEIHEALRASGYRSRTREEIDAQIEAERTSWER
;
A
#
# COMPACT_ATOMS: atom_id res chain seq x y z
N MET A 1 -12.19 25.31 27.50
CA MET A 1 -12.59 23.96 27.05
C MET A 1 -11.35 23.10 27.00
N PRO A 2 -11.38 21.80 27.32
CA PRO A 2 -10.19 20.98 27.14
C PRO A 2 -9.89 20.89 25.63
N ASP A 3 -8.66 21.22 25.24
CA ASP A 3 -8.24 21.05 23.85
C ASP A 3 -8.21 19.55 23.54
N GLN A 4 -9.04 19.12 22.59
CA GLN A 4 -9.08 17.75 22.11
C GLN A 4 -8.31 17.67 20.80
N TYR A 5 -7.29 16.81 20.76
CA TYR A 5 -6.49 16.57 19.57
C TYR A 5 -6.72 15.14 19.09
N THR A 6 -7.07 15.00 17.81
CA THR A 6 -7.20 13.70 17.13
C THR A 6 -5.98 13.55 16.23
N VAL A 7 -5.11 12.59 16.54
CA VAL A 7 -3.89 12.31 15.78
C VAL A 7 -3.83 10.82 15.49
N THR A 8 -3.44 10.48 14.27
CA THR A 8 -3.22 9.11 13.82
C THR A 8 -1.77 8.72 14.09
N GLY A 9 -1.55 7.43 14.34
CA GLY A 9 -0.24 6.89 14.57
C GLY A 9 -0.20 5.41 14.27
N VAL A 10 1.01 4.88 14.17
CA VAL A 10 1.27 3.47 13.94
C VAL A 10 1.64 2.80 15.26
N LEU A 11 1.03 1.65 15.53
CA LEU A 11 1.40 0.79 16.64
C LEU A 11 2.58 -0.08 16.19
N SER A 12 3.80 0.27 16.60
CA SER A 12 5.02 -0.36 16.08
C SER A 12 5.23 -1.77 16.62
N ASP A 13 4.84 -2.05 17.87
CA ASP A 13 5.15 -3.32 18.55
C ASP A 13 4.05 -3.77 19.55
N GLY A 14 2.80 -3.35 19.33
CA GLY A 14 1.69 -3.66 20.26
C GLY A 14 1.67 -2.82 21.54
N GLU A 15 2.82 -2.24 21.94
CA GLU A 15 2.95 -1.44 23.16
C GLU A 15 3.23 0.04 22.91
N ILE A 16 3.90 0.37 21.79
CA ILE A 16 4.31 1.74 21.47
C ILE A 16 3.50 2.28 20.30
N VAL A 17 2.73 3.34 20.54
CA VAL A 17 2.07 4.13 19.50
C VAL A 17 3.00 5.27 19.09
N VAL A 18 3.46 5.24 17.85
CA VAL A 18 4.22 6.33 17.23
C VAL A 18 3.23 7.25 16.53
N LEU A 19 3.11 8.48 17.00
CA LEU A 19 2.23 9.48 16.39
C LEU A 19 2.85 10.02 15.11
N ASP A 20 2.04 10.20 14.07
CA ASP A 20 2.49 10.77 12.80
C ASP A 20 2.86 12.26 12.95
N GLN A 21 2.26 12.92 13.95
CA GLN A 21 2.40 14.36 14.20
C GLN A 21 2.53 14.67 15.69
N SER A 22 3.28 15.73 16.00
CA SER A 22 3.43 16.23 17.37
C SER A 22 2.16 16.93 17.83
N VAL A 23 1.67 16.59 19.02
CA VAL A 23 0.53 17.29 19.62
C VAL A 23 1.05 18.49 20.41
N PRO A 24 0.61 19.73 20.11
CA PRO A 24 1.06 20.93 20.82
C PRO A 24 0.40 21.01 22.20
N LEU A 25 0.91 20.25 23.16
CA LEU A 25 0.44 20.23 24.55
C LEU A 25 1.41 20.95 25.48
N ALA A 26 0.88 21.70 26.43
CA ALA A 26 1.67 22.23 27.54
C ALA A 26 2.21 21.07 28.40
N PRO A 27 3.42 21.20 28.98
CA PRO A 27 3.97 20.17 29.86
C PRO A 27 3.04 19.96 31.06
N GLY A 28 2.55 18.73 31.22
CA GLY A 28 1.55 18.41 32.24
C GLY A 28 1.03 16.97 32.12
N ARG A 29 0.12 16.60 33.02
CA ARG A 29 -0.57 15.29 32.94
C ARG A 29 -1.59 15.33 31.81
N VAL A 30 -1.49 14.37 30.91
CA VAL A 30 -2.39 14.22 29.76
C VAL A 30 -3.19 12.94 29.90
N ARG A 31 -4.46 12.96 29.48
CA ARG A 31 -5.29 11.77 29.32
C ARG A 31 -5.29 11.42 27.83
N VAL A 32 -4.86 10.21 27.50
CA VAL A 32 -4.83 9.72 26.13
C VAL A 32 -5.90 8.64 25.99
N THR A 33 -6.75 8.75 24.97
CA THR A 33 -7.69 7.71 24.56
C THR A 33 -7.18 7.15 23.24
N VAL A 34 -6.80 5.88 23.23
CA VAL A 34 -6.33 5.20 22.02
C VAL A 34 -7.49 4.40 21.45
N GLU A 35 -7.83 4.66 20.19
CA GLU A 35 -8.81 3.89 19.44
C GLU A 35 -8.09 3.13 18.33
N THR A 36 -8.19 1.81 18.33
CA THR A 36 -7.63 0.98 17.27
C THR A 36 -8.50 1.10 16.03
N LEU A 37 -7.99 1.75 14.99
CA LEU A 37 -8.64 1.74 13.69
C LEU A 37 -8.41 0.37 13.06
N SER A 38 -9.48 -0.33 12.70
CA SER A 38 -9.36 -1.52 11.87
C SER A 38 -8.65 -1.12 10.59
N ALA A 39 -7.46 -1.66 10.37
CA ALA A 39 -6.80 -1.54 9.08
C ALA A 39 -7.84 -1.98 8.05
N THR A 40 -8.16 -1.10 7.09
CA THR A 40 -8.83 -1.56 5.88
C THR A 40 -7.82 -2.46 5.19
N GLN A 41 -7.79 -3.73 5.59
CA GLN A 41 -7.21 -4.78 4.78
C GLN A 41 -7.99 -4.67 3.49
N SER A 42 -7.33 -4.12 2.46
CA SER A 42 -7.80 -4.33 1.11
C SER A 42 -7.70 -5.83 0.93
N ASP A 43 -8.80 -6.54 1.20
CA ASP A 43 -8.93 -8.00 1.05
C ASP A 43 -8.68 -8.44 -0.40
N ALA A 44 -8.52 -7.48 -1.31
CA ALA A 44 -7.94 -7.71 -2.62
C ALA A 44 -6.49 -8.19 -2.46
N THR A 45 -6.36 -9.51 -2.37
CA THR A 45 -5.08 -10.20 -2.57
C THR A 45 -4.42 -9.68 -3.85
N PHE A 46 -3.08 -9.73 -3.89
CA PHE A 46 -2.32 -9.33 -5.08
C PHE A 46 -2.88 -9.96 -6.37
N LEU A 47 -3.32 -11.23 -6.30
CA LEU A 47 -3.96 -11.93 -7.41
C LEU A 47 -5.31 -11.31 -7.81
N SER A 48 -6.15 -10.94 -6.85
CA SER A 48 -7.44 -10.28 -7.12
C SER A 48 -7.25 -8.96 -7.86
N LYS A 49 -6.24 -8.16 -7.50
CA LYS A 49 -5.90 -6.92 -8.22
C LYS A 49 -5.42 -7.18 -9.64
N LEU A 50 -4.63 -8.23 -9.87
CA LEU A 50 -4.20 -8.59 -11.22
C LEU A 50 -5.36 -9.03 -12.11
N VAL A 51 -6.35 -9.74 -11.55
CA VAL A 51 -7.57 -10.12 -12.28
C VAL A 51 -8.36 -8.86 -12.69
N GLU A 52 -8.57 -7.94 -11.75
CA GLU A 52 -9.25 -6.65 -12.01
C GLU A 52 -8.56 -5.86 -13.12
N ILE A 53 -7.22 -5.76 -13.08
CA ILE A 53 -6.43 -5.09 -14.11
C ILE A 53 -6.59 -5.78 -15.46
N HIS A 54 -6.56 -7.11 -15.49
CA HIS A 54 -6.71 -7.87 -16.75
C HIS A 54 -8.09 -7.65 -17.37
N GLU A 55 -9.15 -7.62 -16.56
CA GLU A 55 -10.51 -7.33 -17.02
C GLU A 55 -10.64 -5.90 -17.55
N ALA A 56 -10.07 -4.91 -16.84
CA ALA A 56 -10.07 -3.52 -17.27
C ALA A 56 -9.33 -3.33 -18.60
N LEU A 57 -8.19 -4.01 -18.79
CA LEU A 57 -7.44 -3.99 -20.05
C LEU A 57 -8.22 -4.65 -21.19
N ARG A 58 -8.89 -5.77 -20.93
CA ARG A 58 -9.76 -6.40 -21.94
C ARG A 58 -10.90 -5.47 -22.35
N ALA A 59 -11.54 -4.82 -21.38
CA ALA A 59 -12.65 -3.90 -21.63
C ALA A 59 -12.22 -2.63 -22.40
N SER A 60 -10.99 -2.16 -22.21
CA SER A 60 -10.45 -1.01 -22.95
C SER A 60 -10.01 -1.35 -24.38
N GLY A 61 -10.08 -2.63 -24.77
CA GLY A 61 -9.64 -3.10 -26.08
C GLY A 61 -8.11 -3.24 -26.20
N TYR A 62 -7.40 -3.23 -25.07
CA TYR A 62 -5.96 -3.45 -25.04
C TYR A 62 -5.61 -4.83 -25.60
N ARG A 63 -4.70 -4.87 -26.56
CA ARG A 63 -4.15 -6.11 -27.09
C ARG A 63 -2.81 -6.39 -26.42
N SER A 64 -2.81 -7.40 -25.54
CA SER A 64 -1.59 -7.92 -24.96
C SER A 64 -0.67 -8.50 -26.05
N ARG A 65 0.64 -8.42 -25.82
CA ARG A 65 1.66 -9.10 -26.62
C ARG A 65 1.37 -10.61 -26.67
N THR A 66 1.64 -11.23 -27.81
CA THR A 66 1.55 -12.68 -27.95
C THR A 66 2.69 -13.37 -27.20
N ARG A 67 2.54 -14.68 -27.00
CA ARG A 67 3.58 -15.49 -26.37
C ARG A 67 4.87 -15.44 -27.17
N GLU A 68 4.77 -15.51 -28.49
CA GLU A 68 5.90 -15.46 -29.42
C GLU A 68 6.64 -14.12 -29.36
N GLU A 69 5.92 -13.01 -29.23
CA GLU A 69 6.52 -11.68 -29.05
C GLU A 69 7.25 -11.55 -27.71
N ILE A 70 6.68 -12.14 -26.66
CA ILE A 70 7.29 -12.18 -25.33
C ILE A 70 8.56 -13.04 -25.35
N ASP A 71 8.49 -14.23 -25.95
CA ASP A 71 9.62 -15.16 -26.03
C ASP A 71 10.77 -14.57 -26.86
N ALA A 72 10.45 -13.92 -27.98
CA ALA A 72 11.45 -13.23 -28.80
C ALA A 72 12.12 -12.07 -28.05
N GLN A 73 11.37 -11.32 -27.23
CA GLN A 73 11.93 -10.25 -26.40
C GLN A 73 12.85 -10.80 -25.32
N ILE A 74 12.42 -11.85 -24.60
CA ILE A 74 13.22 -12.46 -23.54
C ILE A 74 14.55 -12.98 -24.10
N GLU A 75 14.52 -13.61 -25.27
CA GLU A 75 15.72 -14.12 -25.92
C GLU A 75 16.68 -13.01 -26.36
N ALA A 76 16.13 -11.90 -26.89
CA ALA A 76 16.92 -10.74 -27.25
C ALA A 76 17.58 -10.08 -26.01
N GLU A 77 16.85 -10.00 -24.90
CA GLU A 77 17.37 -9.50 -23.63
C GLU A 77 18.50 -10.39 -23.09
N ARG A 78 18.33 -11.72 -23.10
CA ARG A 78 19.38 -12.67 -22.69
C ARG A 78 20.63 -12.56 -23.53
N THR A 79 20.48 -12.53 -24.86
CA THR A 79 21.59 -12.35 -25.79
C THR A 79 22.34 -11.04 -25.55
N SER A 80 21.64 -9.99 -25.11
CA SER A 80 22.25 -8.69 -24.82
C SER A 80 23.12 -8.70 -23.55
N TRP A 81 22.87 -9.62 -22.60
CA TRP A 81 23.64 -9.74 -21.36
C TRP A 81 24.87 -10.64 -21.50
N GLU A 82 24.90 -11.50 -22.51
CA GLU A 82 26.04 -12.37 -22.84
C GLU A 82 27.09 -11.70 -23.73
N ARG A 83 26.88 -10.44 -24.12
CA ARG A 83 27.80 -9.61 -24.91
C ARG A 83 28.55 -8.61 -24.02
#